data_AF-A0AAJ1WET9-F1
#
_entry.id   AF-A0AAJ1WET9-F1
#
_cell.length_a   1.000
_cell.length_b   1.000
_cell.length_c   1.000
_cell.angle_alpha   90.00
_cell.angle_beta   90.00
_cell.angle_gamma   90.00
#
_symmetry.space_group_name_H-M   'P 1'
#
loop_
_entity.id
_entity.type
_entity.pdbx_description
1 polymer ?
#
loop_
_entity_poly.entity_id
_entity_poly.type
_entity_poly.pdbx_seq_one_letter_code
_entity_poly.pdbx_strand_id
1 'polypeptide(L)'
;MKRLGILTSGGDCPGVNAVIRGAVLGGDVAHGYEFIGFRDGWRGVLEQDVFPLPRTSVRGISRLGGTILGTSRTNPLVGKGIEGVRSCVRRHELDGLIAIGGEGTLAAARELCGQGINVVGVPKTIDNDLGATDYTFGFDSAVQTATEAIDRLRTTGESHHRCMVAEVMGRNAGWIALHSGMASGAHAILIPEHPVSLDQICSWVLSARDRGRAPLVVVAEAFAPEGHQAPYAPRGLDTFGRPRLGGIGLLLEGELQTRTGIETRATVLGHIQRGGEPTAFDRVLATRLGLAAVESAAAGRWGTMVSLRGTDIVNVDLGEALGELKVVPEARYEEAAVLFG
;
A
#
# COMPACT_ATOMS: atom_id res chain seq x y z
N MET A 1 -14.05 -2.46 32.61
CA MET A 1 -13.35 -3.25 31.58
C MET A 1 -12.92 -2.27 30.51
N LYS A 2 -11.68 -2.34 30.02
CA LYS A 2 -11.21 -1.39 28.99
C LYS A 2 -11.74 -1.81 27.62
N ARG A 3 -12.00 -0.82 26.75
CA ARG A 3 -12.62 -1.00 25.44
C ARG A 3 -11.89 -0.20 24.37
N LEU A 4 -11.54 -0.87 23.27
CA LEU A 4 -10.87 -0.25 22.13
C LEU A 4 -11.76 -0.27 20.89
N GLY A 5 -11.69 0.82 20.12
CA GLY A 5 -12.25 0.87 18.77
C GLY A 5 -11.24 0.44 17.72
N ILE A 6 -11.65 -0.28 16.69
CA ILE A 6 -10.80 -0.61 15.52
C ILE A 6 -11.48 -0.11 14.26
N LEU A 7 -10.70 0.56 13.40
CA LEU A 7 -11.16 1.02 12.08
C LEU A 7 -10.13 0.78 10.98
N THR A 8 -10.61 0.61 9.75
CA THR A 8 -9.77 0.52 8.55
C THR A 8 -10.18 1.58 7.54
N SER A 9 -9.24 2.38 7.05
CA SER A 9 -9.52 3.50 6.14
C SER A 9 -8.50 3.60 5.00
N GLY A 10 -8.88 4.26 3.91
CA GLY A 10 -8.10 4.37 2.67
C GLY A 10 -8.32 3.19 1.71
N GLY A 11 -7.52 3.09 0.65
CA GLY A 11 -7.59 1.93 -0.26
C GLY A 11 -7.21 0.65 0.48
N ASP A 12 -7.94 -0.44 0.27
CA ASP A 12 -7.67 -1.73 0.90
C ASP A 12 -6.36 -2.35 0.40
N CYS A 13 -5.89 -3.36 1.14
CA CYS A 13 -4.77 -4.21 0.78
C CYS A 13 -4.91 -5.58 1.46
N PRO A 14 -4.20 -6.61 0.99
CA PRO A 14 -4.15 -7.89 1.67
C PRO A 14 -3.55 -7.77 3.08
N GLY A 15 -4.06 -8.54 4.05
CA GLY A 15 -3.50 -8.62 5.41
C GLY A 15 -4.24 -7.80 6.48
N VAL A 16 -5.18 -6.93 6.10
CA VAL A 16 -5.94 -6.10 7.07
C VAL A 16 -6.68 -6.97 8.10
N ASN A 17 -7.31 -8.04 7.65
CA ASN A 17 -8.02 -8.98 8.54
C ASN A 17 -7.08 -9.70 9.51
N ALA A 18 -5.80 -9.89 9.16
CA ALA A 18 -4.80 -10.45 10.06
C ALA A 18 -4.39 -9.45 11.15
N VAL A 19 -4.31 -8.15 10.85
CA VAL A 19 -4.13 -7.09 11.87
C VAL A 19 -5.30 -7.08 12.85
N ILE A 20 -6.54 -7.04 12.33
CA ILE A 20 -7.76 -7.02 13.15
C ILE A 20 -7.78 -8.24 14.08
N ARG A 21 -7.53 -9.44 13.53
CA ARG A 21 -7.45 -10.67 14.32
C ARG A 21 -6.34 -10.60 15.38
N GLY A 22 -5.15 -10.13 15.01
CA GLY A 22 -4.02 -10.00 15.93
C GLY A 22 -4.33 -9.10 17.12
N ALA A 23 -4.92 -7.93 16.85
CA ALA A 23 -5.35 -6.98 17.87
C ALA A 23 -6.42 -7.59 18.79
N VAL A 24 -7.52 -8.11 18.22
CA VAL A 24 -8.63 -8.66 19.02
C VAL A 24 -8.15 -9.83 19.89
N LEU A 25 -7.38 -10.77 19.34
CA LEU A 25 -6.88 -11.91 20.12
C LEU A 25 -5.86 -11.49 21.18
N GLY A 26 -4.95 -10.57 20.86
CA GLY A 26 -3.95 -10.07 21.81
C GLY A 26 -4.60 -9.35 22.98
N GLY A 27 -5.53 -8.44 22.70
CA GLY A 27 -6.24 -7.68 23.74
C GLY A 27 -7.15 -8.52 24.61
N ASP A 28 -7.91 -9.45 24.01
CA ASP A 28 -8.80 -10.36 24.74
C ASP A 28 -7.99 -11.25 25.70
N VAL A 29 -6.91 -11.88 25.21
CA VAL A 29 -6.14 -12.87 25.96
C VAL A 29 -5.22 -12.23 27.01
N ALA A 30 -4.49 -11.17 26.64
CA ALA A 30 -3.46 -10.60 27.53
C ALA A 30 -4.02 -9.52 28.48
N HIS A 31 -5.07 -8.79 28.07
CA HIS A 31 -5.53 -7.60 28.79
C HIS A 31 -7.03 -7.62 29.14
N GLY A 32 -7.79 -8.62 28.69
CA GLY A 32 -9.24 -8.67 28.86
C GLY A 32 -9.96 -7.48 28.22
N TYR A 33 -9.48 -6.99 27.08
CA TYR A 33 -10.08 -5.86 26.37
C TYR A 33 -11.29 -6.28 25.55
N GLU A 34 -12.29 -5.41 25.54
CA GLU A 34 -13.40 -5.50 24.59
C GLU A 34 -13.11 -4.67 23.34
N PHE A 35 -13.63 -5.11 22.19
CA PHE A 35 -13.43 -4.44 20.91
C PHE A 35 -14.74 -4.07 20.23
N ILE A 36 -14.76 -2.87 19.68
CA ILE A 36 -15.80 -2.39 18.77
C ILE A 36 -15.17 -2.16 17.40
N GLY A 37 -15.77 -2.73 16.36
CA GLY A 37 -15.42 -2.46 14.97
C GLY A 37 -16.24 -1.30 14.42
N PHE A 38 -15.58 -0.38 13.72
CA PHE A 38 -16.23 0.72 12.99
C PHE A 38 -16.35 0.39 11.51
N ARG A 39 -17.57 0.48 10.96
CA ARG A 39 -17.77 0.26 9.54
C ARG A 39 -17.17 1.39 8.70
N ASP A 40 -16.50 1.03 7.62
CA ASP A 40 -16.02 1.95 6.61
C ASP A 40 -15.12 3.08 7.15
N GLY A 41 -14.26 2.76 8.12
CA GLY A 41 -13.22 3.66 8.60
C GLY A 41 -13.76 4.85 9.38
N TRP A 42 -13.24 6.04 9.10
CA TRP A 42 -13.65 7.26 9.79
C TRP A 42 -15.12 7.63 9.57
N ARG A 43 -15.76 7.17 8.48
CA ARG A 43 -17.19 7.37 8.26
C ARG A 43 -18.01 6.74 9.38
N GLY A 44 -17.81 5.45 9.67
CA GLY A 44 -18.54 4.78 10.74
C GLY A 44 -18.24 5.35 12.12
N VAL A 45 -17.04 5.91 12.34
CA VAL A 45 -16.76 6.65 13.58
C VAL A 45 -17.67 7.88 13.71
N LEU A 46 -17.80 8.67 12.66
CA LEU A 46 -18.63 9.88 12.65
C LEU A 46 -20.14 9.57 12.68
N GLU A 47 -20.55 8.53 11.97
CA GLU A 47 -21.95 8.09 11.85
C GLU A 47 -22.38 7.16 12.99
N GLN A 48 -21.44 6.75 13.86
CA GLN A 48 -21.64 5.76 14.93
C GLN A 48 -22.10 4.39 14.42
N ASP A 49 -21.68 4.03 13.20
CA ASP A 49 -21.91 2.72 12.61
C ASP A 49 -20.89 1.72 13.14
N VAL A 50 -21.29 1.06 14.23
CA VAL A 50 -20.45 0.17 15.02
C VAL A 50 -21.04 -1.22 15.15
N PHE A 51 -20.17 -2.19 15.38
CA PHE A 51 -20.57 -3.53 15.78
C PHE A 51 -19.61 -4.15 16.79
N PRO A 52 -20.10 -5.01 17.72
CA PRO A 52 -19.23 -5.75 18.62
C PRO A 52 -18.26 -6.64 17.84
N LEU A 53 -16.99 -6.65 18.25
CA LEU A 53 -15.94 -7.44 17.60
C LEU A 53 -15.31 -8.46 18.58
N PRO A 54 -16.10 -9.43 19.11
CA PRO A 54 -15.58 -10.43 20.02
C PRO A 54 -14.60 -11.38 19.31
N ARG A 55 -13.82 -12.12 20.11
CA ARG A 55 -12.89 -13.15 19.64
C ARG A 55 -13.49 -14.14 18.64
N THR A 56 -14.78 -14.47 18.79
CA THR A 56 -15.49 -15.39 17.88
C THR A 56 -15.63 -14.83 16.45
N SER A 57 -15.75 -13.50 16.31
CA SER A 57 -15.92 -12.82 15.02
C SER A 57 -14.65 -12.77 14.18
N VAL A 58 -13.47 -12.98 14.79
CA VAL A 58 -12.17 -12.95 14.08
C VAL A 58 -11.59 -14.34 13.80
N ARG A 59 -12.40 -15.39 13.92
CA ARG A 59 -11.97 -16.77 13.62
C ARG A 59 -11.78 -16.97 12.12
N GLY A 60 -10.59 -17.42 11.72
CA GLY A 60 -10.30 -17.81 10.33
C GLY A 60 -10.14 -16.65 9.33
N ILE A 61 -10.23 -15.38 9.78
CA ILE A 61 -10.22 -14.23 8.87
C ILE A 61 -8.83 -13.83 8.37
N SER A 62 -7.75 -14.32 8.97
CA SER A 62 -6.37 -13.87 8.66
C SER A 62 -5.94 -14.12 7.21
N ARG A 63 -6.56 -15.07 6.52
CA ARG A 63 -6.31 -15.37 5.10
C ARG A 63 -7.22 -14.61 4.14
N LEU A 64 -8.24 -13.93 4.64
CA LEU A 64 -9.20 -13.23 3.80
C LEU A 64 -8.57 -11.92 3.31
N GLY A 65 -8.65 -11.69 2.00
CA GLY A 65 -8.38 -10.37 1.40
C GLY A 65 -9.41 -9.32 1.85
N GLY A 66 -9.14 -8.06 1.51
CA GLY A 66 -9.99 -6.93 1.90
C GLY A 66 -10.06 -6.74 3.43
N THR A 67 -11.18 -6.20 3.91
CA THR A 67 -11.41 -5.91 5.33
C THR A 67 -12.85 -6.25 5.74
N ILE A 68 -13.02 -6.96 6.85
CA ILE A 68 -14.35 -7.23 7.43
C ILE A 68 -15.04 -5.98 7.98
N LEU A 69 -14.29 -4.88 8.17
CA LEU A 69 -14.83 -3.60 8.63
C LEU A 69 -15.31 -2.73 7.47
N GLY A 70 -14.97 -3.05 6.21
CA GLY A 70 -15.12 -2.11 5.10
C GLY A 70 -14.14 -0.94 5.19
N THR A 71 -14.18 -0.03 4.21
CA THR A 71 -13.31 1.14 4.19
C THR A 71 -13.94 2.30 3.44
N SER A 72 -13.56 3.52 3.81
CA SER A 72 -13.90 4.73 3.07
C SER A 72 -12.75 5.74 3.06
N ARG A 73 -12.90 6.78 2.24
CA ARG A 73 -11.99 7.92 2.13
C ARG A 73 -12.48 9.15 2.92
N THR A 74 -13.22 8.95 4.00
CA THR A 74 -13.70 10.04 4.85
C THR A 74 -12.55 10.65 5.66
N ASN A 75 -12.46 11.98 5.65
CA ASN A 75 -11.53 12.74 6.50
C ASN A 75 -12.28 13.26 7.74
N PRO A 76 -11.97 12.79 8.97
CA PRO A 76 -12.66 13.20 10.19
C PRO A 76 -12.26 14.60 10.67
N LEU A 77 -11.35 15.29 9.98
CA LEU A 77 -10.90 16.64 10.35
C LEU A 77 -11.77 17.75 9.74
N VAL A 78 -12.68 17.41 8.83
CA VAL A 78 -13.52 18.39 8.13
C VAL A 78 -14.74 18.77 9.00
N GLY A 79 -15.05 20.07 9.05
CA GLY A 79 -16.25 20.59 9.72
C GLY A 79 -16.27 20.23 11.21
N LYS A 80 -17.37 19.61 11.67
CA LYS A 80 -17.53 19.18 13.08
C LYS A 80 -16.96 17.76 13.35
N GLY A 81 -16.13 17.23 12.46
CA GLY A 81 -15.69 15.84 12.52
C GLY A 81 -14.90 15.47 13.78
N ILE A 82 -14.01 16.34 14.27
CA ILE A 82 -13.23 16.08 15.50
C ILE A 82 -14.16 15.91 16.71
N GLU A 83 -15.16 16.78 16.87
CA GLU A 83 -16.16 16.64 17.93
C GLU A 83 -17.04 15.40 17.73
N GLY A 84 -17.33 15.03 16.47
CA GLY A 84 -17.97 13.76 16.13
C GLY A 84 -17.18 12.55 16.64
N VAL A 85 -15.87 12.53 16.43
CA VAL A 85 -14.99 11.48 16.96
C VAL A 85 -14.98 11.49 18.49
N ARG A 86 -14.83 12.65 19.14
CA ARG A 86 -14.90 12.74 20.62
C ARG A 86 -16.24 12.21 21.16
N SER A 87 -17.33 12.59 20.53
CA SER A 87 -18.68 12.16 20.89
C SER A 87 -18.81 10.64 20.78
N CYS A 88 -18.29 10.06 19.70
CA CYS A 88 -18.23 8.62 19.49
C CYS A 88 -17.43 7.90 20.60
N VAL A 89 -16.21 8.38 20.88
CA VAL A 89 -15.34 7.84 21.94
C VAL A 89 -16.04 7.87 23.31
N ARG A 90 -16.69 8.99 23.66
CA ARG A 90 -17.45 9.10 24.92
C ARG A 90 -18.67 8.17 24.95
N ARG A 91 -19.46 8.15 23.87
CA ARG A 91 -20.72 7.38 23.80
C ARG A 91 -20.48 5.87 23.92
N HIS A 92 -19.42 5.38 23.32
CA HIS A 92 -19.07 3.95 23.33
C HIS A 92 -18.09 3.57 24.45
N GLU A 93 -17.74 4.53 25.31
CA GLU A 93 -16.83 4.35 26.45
C GLU A 93 -15.48 3.77 26.01
N LEU A 94 -14.90 4.32 24.93
CA LEU A 94 -13.64 3.84 24.37
C LEU A 94 -12.46 4.47 25.10
N ASP A 95 -11.49 3.63 25.50
CA ASP A 95 -10.19 4.09 26.02
C ASP A 95 -9.28 4.63 24.91
N GLY A 96 -9.51 4.20 23.66
CA GLY A 96 -8.77 4.64 22.49
C GLY A 96 -9.18 3.92 21.20
N LEU A 97 -8.55 4.34 20.10
CA LEU A 97 -8.78 3.81 18.75
C LEU A 97 -7.50 3.19 18.18
N ILE A 98 -7.66 2.11 17.43
CA ILE A 98 -6.63 1.54 16.56
C ILE A 98 -7.00 1.89 15.11
N ALA A 99 -6.21 2.78 14.50
CA ALA A 99 -6.42 3.26 13.14
C ALA A 99 -5.50 2.52 12.17
N ILE A 100 -6.09 1.64 11.35
CA ILE A 100 -5.37 0.83 10.36
C ILE A 100 -5.47 1.54 9.01
N GLY A 101 -4.37 2.07 8.50
CA GLY A 101 -4.44 3.01 7.39
C GLY A 101 -3.12 3.40 6.74
N GLY A 102 -3.24 4.07 5.59
CA GLY A 102 -2.12 4.75 4.94
C GLY A 102 -1.97 6.18 5.44
N GLU A 103 -1.20 6.99 4.70
CA GLU A 103 -0.85 8.38 5.04
C GLU A 103 -2.06 9.21 5.52
N GLY A 104 -3.12 9.31 4.72
CA GLY A 104 -4.28 10.13 5.07
C GLY A 104 -5.02 9.68 6.34
N THR A 105 -5.05 8.37 6.62
CA THR A 105 -5.69 7.84 7.83
C THR A 105 -4.83 8.15 9.06
N LEU A 106 -3.52 7.97 8.95
CA LEU A 106 -2.58 8.19 10.04
C LEU A 106 -2.37 9.69 10.31
N ALA A 107 -2.48 10.55 9.28
CA ALA A 107 -2.48 12.01 9.44
C ALA A 107 -3.71 12.49 10.24
N ALA A 108 -4.89 11.93 9.96
CA ALA A 108 -6.07 12.17 10.78
C ALA A 108 -5.86 11.67 12.22
N ALA A 109 -5.29 10.48 12.40
CA ALA A 109 -4.97 9.95 13.74
C ALA A 109 -4.02 10.88 14.53
N ARG A 110 -2.98 11.42 13.88
CA ARG A 110 -2.03 12.35 14.49
C ARG A 110 -2.73 13.61 15.00
N GLU A 111 -3.55 14.23 14.16
CA GLU A 111 -4.29 15.44 14.53
C GLU A 111 -5.27 15.15 15.69
N LEU A 112 -6.01 14.04 15.63
CA LEU A 112 -6.91 13.63 16.70
C LEU A 112 -6.16 13.41 18.04
N CYS A 113 -4.96 12.85 18.00
CA CYS A 113 -4.08 12.74 19.18
C CYS A 113 -3.65 14.11 19.72
N GLY A 114 -3.29 15.06 18.86
CA GLY A 114 -3.00 16.45 19.26
C GLY A 114 -4.19 17.14 19.93
N GLN A 115 -5.40 16.67 19.63
CA GLN A 115 -6.65 17.11 20.25
C GLN A 115 -6.99 16.33 21.54
N GLY A 116 -6.16 15.38 21.98
CA GLY A 116 -6.37 14.58 23.19
C GLY A 116 -7.27 13.35 22.99
N ILE A 117 -7.43 12.87 21.76
CA ILE A 117 -8.08 11.57 21.49
C ILE A 117 -7.00 10.51 21.37
N ASN A 118 -7.11 9.45 22.18
CA ASN A 118 -6.16 8.35 22.18
C ASN A 118 -6.24 7.52 20.90
N VAL A 119 -5.18 7.53 20.08
CA VAL A 119 -5.09 6.70 18.86
C VAL A 119 -3.73 6.02 18.76
N VAL A 120 -3.72 4.75 18.34
CA VAL A 120 -2.54 4.00 17.86
C VAL A 120 -2.70 3.73 16.37
N GLY A 121 -1.66 4.01 15.57
CA GLY A 121 -1.63 3.78 14.14
C GLY A 121 -1.07 2.41 13.76
N VAL A 122 -1.57 1.84 12.66
CA VAL A 122 -1.00 0.64 12.02
C VAL A 122 -0.78 0.90 10.51
N PRO A 123 0.45 0.70 9.97
CA PRO A 123 0.83 1.12 8.62
C PRO A 123 0.28 0.17 7.55
N LYS A 124 -0.81 0.59 6.89
CA LYS A 124 -1.52 -0.18 5.87
C LYS A 124 -1.40 0.46 4.49
N THR A 125 -0.65 -0.14 3.59
CA THR A 125 -0.64 0.23 2.16
C THR A 125 0.10 -0.83 1.34
N ILE A 126 -0.30 -1.02 0.08
CA ILE A 126 0.50 -1.79 -0.88
C ILE A 126 1.67 -0.98 -1.43
N ASP A 127 1.62 0.35 -1.33
CA ASP A 127 2.53 1.24 -2.04
C ASP A 127 3.93 1.29 -1.37
N ASN A 128 4.04 0.77 -0.14
CA ASN A 128 5.24 0.80 0.72
C ASN A 128 5.85 2.21 0.84
N ASP A 129 5.02 3.24 0.88
CA ASP A 129 5.39 4.65 0.82
C ASP A 129 5.34 5.36 2.18
N LEU A 130 5.00 4.64 3.25
CA LEU A 130 5.01 5.18 4.61
C LEU A 130 6.43 5.26 5.18
N GLY A 131 6.73 6.42 5.75
CA GLY A 131 7.95 6.65 6.50
C GLY A 131 8.00 5.81 7.78
N ALA A 132 9.17 5.82 8.41
CA ALA A 132 9.42 5.21 9.70
C ALA A 132 9.16 3.69 9.84
N THR A 133 8.87 2.95 8.75
CA THR A 133 8.72 1.49 8.69
C THR A 133 9.40 0.91 7.47
N ASP A 134 10.06 -0.24 7.61
CA ASP A 134 10.80 -0.87 6.52
C ASP A 134 9.84 -1.50 5.49
N TYR A 135 8.77 -2.14 5.98
CA TYR A 135 7.69 -2.70 5.17
C TYR A 135 6.34 -2.27 5.72
N THR A 136 5.39 -2.02 4.80
CA THR A 136 3.97 -1.96 5.10
C THR A 136 3.33 -3.29 4.74
N PHE A 137 2.41 -3.79 5.56
CA PHE A 137 1.73 -5.02 5.21
C PHE A 137 0.80 -4.79 4.00
N GLY A 138 0.71 -5.79 3.14
CA GLY A 138 0.04 -5.77 1.85
C GLY A 138 1.00 -5.51 0.67
N PHE A 139 2.19 -4.96 0.93
CA PHE A 139 3.19 -4.73 -0.12
C PHE A 139 3.70 -6.04 -0.72
N ASP A 140 4.06 -7.02 0.12
CA ASP A 140 4.58 -8.31 -0.35
C ASP A 140 3.54 -9.05 -1.20
N SER A 141 2.27 -9.02 -0.79
CA SER A 141 1.16 -9.60 -1.56
C SER A 141 0.92 -8.89 -2.90
N ALA A 142 1.09 -7.57 -2.95
CA ALA A 142 1.00 -6.81 -4.20
C ALA A 142 2.16 -7.15 -5.14
N VAL A 143 3.39 -7.24 -4.61
CA VAL A 143 4.57 -7.66 -5.37
C VAL A 143 4.41 -9.08 -5.91
N GLN A 144 3.93 -10.02 -5.10
CA GLN A 144 3.64 -11.39 -5.53
C GLN A 144 2.63 -11.41 -6.67
N THR A 145 1.52 -10.67 -6.53
CA THR A 145 0.49 -10.57 -7.58
C THR A 145 1.03 -9.96 -8.86
N ALA A 146 1.84 -8.90 -8.77
CA ALA A 146 2.47 -8.28 -9.92
C ALA A 146 3.45 -9.25 -10.61
N THR A 147 4.30 -9.92 -9.84
CA THR A 147 5.27 -10.89 -10.34
C THR A 147 4.57 -12.04 -11.08
N GLU A 148 3.53 -12.64 -10.50
CA GLU A 148 2.76 -13.71 -11.15
C GLU A 148 2.10 -13.26 -12.47
N ALA A 149 1.61 -12.03 -12.53
CA ALA A 149 1.05 -11.47 -13.75
C ALA A 149 2.14 -11.20 -14.80
N ILE A 150 3.28 -10.67 -14.40
CA ILE A 150 4.43 -10.39 -15.28
C ILE A 150 4.99 -11.69 -15.85
N ASP A 151 5.15 -12.76 -15.05
CA ASP A 151 5.61 -14.06 -15.52
C ASP A 151 4.69 -14.64 -16.60
N ARG A 152 3.37 -14.48 -16.45
CA ARG A 152 2.40 -14.86 -17.47
C ARG A 152 2.56 -14.04 -18.74
N LEU A 153 2.80 -12.74 -18.64
CA LEU A 153 3.09 -11.87 -19.79
C LEU A 153 4.40 -12.28 -20.48
N ARG A 154 5.43 -12.64 -19.72
CA ARG A 154 6.74 -13.04 -20.23
C ARG A 154 6.66 -14.27 -21.14
N THR A 155 5.89 -15.28 -20.76
CA THR A 155 5.77 -16.52 -21.56
C THR A 155 5.21 -16.28 -22.97
N THR A 156 4.19 -15.43 -23.09
CA THR A 156 3.64 -15.06 -24.42
C THR A 156 4.55 -14.09 -25.18
N GLY A 157 5.22 -13.19 -24.47
CA GLY A 157 6.24 -12.30 -25.04
C GLY A 157 7.35 -13.08 -25.73
N GLU A 158 7.93 -14.08 -25.04
CA GLU A 158 9.00 -14.95 -25.58
C GLU A 158 8.52 -15.77 -26.78
N SER A 159 7.30 -16.30 -26.73
CA SER A 159 6.75 -17.13 -27.82
C SER A 159 6.53 -16.36 -29.12
N HIS A 160 6.21 -15.06 -29.02
CA HIS A 160 5.90 -14.20 -30.16
C HIS A 160 6.96 -13.14 -30.44
N HIS A 161 8.09 -13.16 -29.73
CA HIS A 161 9.16 -12.20 -29.92
C HIS A 161 8.71 -10.73 -29.75
N ARG A 162 7.80 -10.50 -28.80
CA ARG A 162 7.17 -9.19 -28.53
C ARG A 162 7.82 -8.48 -27.36
N CYS A 163 7.80 -7.15 -27.37
CA CYS A 163 8.09 -6.36 -26.19
C CYS A 163 6.83 -6.31 -25.29
N MET A 164 6.97 -6.72 -24.03
CA MET A 164 5.89 -6.69 -23.06
C MET A 164 6.10 -5.51 -22.09
N VAL A 165 5.06 -4.70 -21.88
CA VAL A 165 5.07 -3.61 -20.89
C VAL A 165 4.03 -3.93 -19.81
N ALA A 166 4.47 -4.04 -18.57
CA ALA A 166 3.60 -4.27 -17.41
C ALA A 166 3.51 -3.02 -16.55
N GLU A 167 2.34 -2.39 -16.51
CA GLU A 167 2.06 -1.23 -15.67
C GLU A 167 1.54 -1.69 -14.30
N VAL A 168 2.28 -1.34 -13.24
CA VAL A 168 2.02 -1.72 -11.85
C VAL A 168 1.60 -0.51 -11.01
N MET A 169 0.93 -0.78 -9.90
CA MET A 169 0.56 0.27 -8.93
C MET A 169 1.78 0.72 -8.13
N GLY A 170 1.60 1.77 -7.32
CA GLY A 170 2.62 2.28 -6.40
C GLY A 170 2.44 3.77 -6.08
N ARG A 171 1.43 4.39 -6.71
CA ARG A 171 1.21 5.84 -6.66
C ARG A 171 2.49 6.58 -6.98
N ASN A 172 3.05 7.32 -6.03
CA ASN A 172 4.20 8.18 -6.22
C ASN A 172 5.53 7.47 -5.88
N ALA A 173 5.51 6.18 -5.57
CA ALA A 173 6.68 5.40 -5.20
C ALA A 173 6.88 4.19 -6.13
N GLY A 174 8.13 3.90 -6.47
CA GLY A 174 8.54 2.85 -7.40
C GLY A 174 8.67 1.45 -6.80
N TRP A 175 8.35 1.23 -5.52
CA TRP A 175 8.69 -0.01 -4.80
C TRP A 175 8.12 -1.29 -5.44
N ILE A 176 6.85 -1.27 -5.87
CA ILE A 176 6.24 -2.44 -6.52
C ILE A 176 6.94 -2.72 -7.86
N ALA A 177 7.19 -1.68 -8.67
CA ALA A 177 7.87 -1.82 -9.96
C ALA A 177 9.29 -2.36 -9.79
N LEU A 178 10.04 -1.82 -8.84
CA LEU A 178 11.39 -2.29 -8.50
C LEU A 178 11.38 -3.77 -8.10
N HIS A 179 10.58 -4.14 -7.10
CA HIS A 179 10.61 -5.51 -6.57
C HIS A 179 10.05 -6.54 -7.57
N SER A 180 8.91 -6.26 -8.20
CA SER A 180 8.31 -7.19 -9.17
C SER A 180 9.11 -7.28 -10.47
N GLY A 181 9.70 -6.17 -10.93
CA GLY A 181 10.59 -6.14 -12.08
C GLY A 181 11.86 -6.95 -11.86
N MET A 182 12.50 -6.79 -10.69
CA MET A 182 13.67 -7.58 -10.32
C MET A 182 13.33 -9.08 -10.20
N ALA A 183 12.21 -9.41 -9.54
CA ALA A 183 11.76 -10.79 -9.38
C ALA A 183 11.47 -11.48 -10.72
N SER A 184 10.93 -10.73 -11.70
CA SER A 184 10.54 -11.26 -13.02
C SER A 184 11.65 -11.17 -14.07
N GLY A 185 12.80 -10.60 -13.73
CA GLY A 185 13.90 -10.34 -14.67
C GLY A 185 13.48 -9.38 -15.79
N ALA A 186 12.91 -8.23 -15.42
CA ALA A 186 12.62 -7.15 -16.36
C ALA A 186 13.91 -6.55 -16.92
N HIS A 187 13.90 -6.24 -18.21
CA HIS A 187 15.04 -5.62 -18.92
C HIS A 187 15.06 -4.10 -18.74
N ALA A 188 13.95 -3.51 -18.30
CA ALA A 188 13.88 -2.12 -17.85
C ALA A 188 12.84 -2.00 -16.74
N ILE A 189 13.21 -1.29 -15.66
CA ILE A 189 12.28 -0.96 -14.58
C ILE A 189 12.21 0.57 -14.49
N LEU A 190 10.99 1.09 -14.63
CA LEU A 190 10.72 2.51 -14.78
C LEU A 190 9.92 3.00 -13.56
N ILE A 191 10.55 3.89 -12.78
CA ILE A 191 10.03 4.38 -11.50
C ILE A 191 10.00 5.92 -11.46
N PRO A 192 9.04 6.53 -10.75
CA PRO A 192 8.91 8.00 -10.72
C PRO A 192 10.13 8.70 -10.11
N GLU A 193 10.88 8.02 -9.24
CA GLU A 193 12.09 8.54 -8.60
C GLU A 193 13.25 8.76 -9.58
N HIS A 194 13.29 8.00 -10.67
CA HIS A 194 14.39 8.01 -11.63
C HIS A 194 13.84 8.13 -13.08
N PRO A 195 13.49 9.35 -13.52
CA PRO A 195 13.07 9.59 -14.89
C PRO A 195 14.18 9.27 -15.89
N VAL A 196 13.82 8.61 -16.98
CA VAL A 196 14.74 8.29 -18.09
C VAL A 196 14.13 8.68 -19.43
N SER A 197 14.97 8.97 -20.41
CA SER A 197 14.52 9.31 -21.77
C SER A 197 13.93 8.08 -22.48
N LEU A 198 13.02 8.32 -23.44
CA LEU A 198 12.47 7.26 -24.29
C LEU A 198 13.57 6.53 -25.08
N ASP A 199 14.64 7.25 -25.46
CA ASP A 199 15.76 6.67 -26.19
C ASP A 199 16.56 5.70 -25.31
N GLN A 200 16.76 6.02 -24.03
CA GLN A 200 17.38 5.10 -23.06
C GLN A 200 16.53 3.83 -22.91
N ILE A 201 15.21 3.96 -22.77
CA ILE A 201 14.31 2.81 -22.67
C ILE A 201 14.39 1.94 -23.94
N CYS A 202 14.38 2.57 -25.13
CA CYS A 202 14.54 1.86 -26.40
C CYS A 202 15.87 1.11 -26.46
N SER A 203 16.96 1.69 -25.94
CA SER A 203 18.27 1.03 -25.93
C SER A 203 18.27 -0.27 -25.11
N TRP A 204 17.62 -0.29 -23.95
CA TRP A 204 17.47 -1.50 -23.15
C TRP A 204 16.59 -2.53 -23.83
N VAL A 205 15.48 -2.10 -24.43
CA VAL A 205 14.58 -2.96 -25.20
C VAL A 205 15.31 -3.62 -26.38
N LEU A 206 16.10 -2.87 -27.14
CA LEU A 206 16.89 -3.39 -28.26
C LEU A 206 18.02 -4.31 -27.77
N SER A 207 18.70 -3.97 -26.69
CA SER A 207 19.74 -4.83 -26.09
C SER A 207 19.20 -6.22 -25.75
N ALA A 208 18.00 -6.30 -25.17
CA ALA A 208 17.36 -7.58 -24.83
C ALA A 208 17.02 -8.37 -26.10
N ARG A 209 16.49 -7.67 -27.11
CA ARG A 209 16.15 -8.22 -28.42
C ARG A 209 17.36 -8.80 -29.14
N ASP A 210 18.49 -8.08 -29.12
CA ASP A 210 19.74 -8.47 -29.79
C ASP A 210 20.37 -9.71 -29.15
N ARG A 211 20.11 -9.95 -27.86
CA ARG A 211 20.46 -11.21 -27.17
C ARG A 211 19.46 -12.35 -27.39
N GLY A 212 18.48 -12.16 -28.27
CA GLY A 212 17.47 -13.16 -28.61
C GLY A 212 16.35 -13.31 -27.58
N ARG A 213 16.17 -12.35 -26.67
CA ARG A 213 15.10 -12.36 -25.66
C ARG A 213 13.92 -11.49 -26.09
N ALA A 214 12.72 -11.83 -25.64
CA ALA A 214 11.59 -10.90 -25.68
C ALA A 214 11.79 -9.79 -24.62
N PRO A 215 11.80 -8.51 -25.00
CA PRO A 215 11.95 -7.42 -24.05
C PRO A 215 10.79 -7.37 -23.05
N LEU A 216 11.10 -6.98 -21.81
CA LEU A 216 10.14 -6.89 -20.72
C LEU A 216 10.41 -5.61 -19.95
N VAL A 217 9.42 -4.72 -19.94
CA VAL A 217 9.46 -3.44 -19.25
C VAL A 217 8.43 -3.47 -18.14
N VAL A 218 8.84 -3.14 -16.92
CA VAL A 218 7.93 -2.94 -15.78
C VAL A 218 7.92 -1.44 -15.45
N VAL A 219 6.73 -0.86 -15.38
CA VAL A 219 6.57 0.60 -15.21
C VAL A 219 5.60 0.90 -14.08
N ALA A 220 6.00 1.76 -13.15
CA ALA A 220 5.12 2.28 -12.11
C ALA A 220 4.10 3.26 -12.71
N GLU A 221 2.86 3.26 -12.21
CA GLU A 221 1.75 4.08 -12.72
C GLU A 221 2.01 5.61 -12.72
N ALA A 222 2.94 6.12 -11.90
CA ALA A 222 3.36 7.52 -11.89
C ALA A 222 4.65 7.83 -12.66
N PHE A 223 5.27 6.84 -13.32
CA PHE A 223 6.46 7.10 -14.12
C PHE A 223 6.17 8.16 -15.19
N ALA A 224 7.09 9.11 -15.31
CA ALA A 224 7.09 10.12 -16.35
C ALA A 224 8.46 10.07 -17.05
N PRO A 225 8.53 9.84 -18.37
CA PRO A 225 9.78 9.91 -19.11
C PRO A 225 10.40 11.31 -18.98
N GLU A 226 11.72 11.40 -19.13
CA GLU A 226 12.42 12.68 -19.13
C GLU A 226 11.79 13.66 -20.14
N GLY A 227 11.66 14.93 -19.74
CA GLY A 227 10.99 15.97 -20.53
C GLY A 227 9.47 16.04 -20.36
N HIS A 228 8.83 15.10 -19.67
CA HIS A 228 7.41 15.20 -19.30
C HIS A 228 7.25 15.93 -17.96
N GLN A 229 6.38 16.93 -17.93
CA GLN A 229 6.19 17.79 -16.74
C GLN A 229 5.41 17.11 -15.60
N ALA A 230 4.61 16.09 -15.90
CA ALA A 230 3.77 15.41 -14.92
C ALA A 230 3.52 13.95 -15.30
N PRO A 231 3.19 13.09 -14.32
CA PRO A 231 2.73 11.73 -14.57
C PRO A 231 1.54 11.69 -15.52
N TYR A 232 1.47 10.64 -16.33
CA TYR A 232 0.37 10.44 -17.27
C TYR A 232 -0.93 10.12 -16.52
N ALA A 233 -1.89 11.04 -16.55
CA ALA A 233 -3.17 10.95 -15.86
C ALA A 233 -4.34 11.34 -16.80
N PRO A 234 -4.64 10.53 -17.83
CA PRO A 234 -5.62 10.88 -18.87
C PRO A 234 -7.06 10.94 -18.33
N ARG A 235 -7.28 10.42 -17.12
CA ARG A 235 -8.60 10.37 -16.45
C ARG A 235 -8.86 11.55 -15.51
N GLY A 236 -7.98 12.56 -15.50
CA GLY A 236 -8.14 13.77 -14.70
C GLY A 236 -7.97 13.53 -13.20
N LEU A 237 -8.69 14.30 -12.39
CA LEU A 237 -8.65 14.23 -10.92
C LEU A 237 -9.75 13.32 -10.37
N ASP A 238 -9.51 12.69 -9.23
CA ASP A 238 -10.54 11.99 -8.46
C ASP A 238 -11.39 12.96 -7.63
N THR A 239 -12.39 12.44 -6.92
CA THR A 239 -13.31 13.22 -6.07
C THR A 239 -12.60 14.01 -4.96
N PHE A 240 -11.32 13.74 -4.70
CA PHE A 240 -10.49 14.40 -3.69
C PHE A 240 -9.43 15.31 -4.33
N GLY A 241 -9.54 15.59 -5.63
CA GLY A 241 -8.60 16.45 -6.35
C GLY A 241 -7.25 15.81 -6.65
N ARG A 242 -7.12 14.48 -6.54
CA ARG A 242 -5.85 13.77 -6.79
C ARG A 242 -5.80 13.23 -8.21
N PRO A 243 -4.65 13.29 -8.92
CA PRO A 243 -4.52 12.71 -10.26
C PRO A 243 -4.89 11.22 -10.28
N ARG A 244 -5.72 10.83 -11.25
CA ARG A 244 -6.01 9.42 -11.54
C ARG A 244 -4.91 8.88 -12.44
N LEU A 245 -3.86 8.39 -11.78
CA LEU A 245 -2.70 7.77 -12.41
C LEU A 245 -3.08 6.54 -13.25
N GLY A 246 -2.20 6.23 -14.20
CA GLY A 246 -2.26 5.05 -15.05
C GLY A 246 -2.45 5.36 -16.54
N GLY A 247 -2.05 4.40 -17.36
CA GLY A 247 -2.02 4.52 -18.83
C GLY A 247 -0.64 4.88 -19.40
N ILE A 248 0.39 5.05 -18.57
CA ILE A 248 1.77 5.24 -19.02
C ILE A 248 2.25 4.03 -19.83
N GLY A 249 1.80 2.81 -19.50
CA GLY A 249 2.08 1.61 -20.28
C GLY A 249 1.58 1.72 -21.72
N LEU A 250 0.41 2.32 -21.94
CA LEU A 250 -0.16 2.51 -23.29
C LEU A 250 0.63 3.55 -24.09
N LEU A 251 1.14 4.60 -23.44
CA LEU A 251 2.06 5.56 -24.08
C LEU A 251 3.34 4.84 -24.51
N LEU A 252 3.95 4.07 -23.59
CA LEU A 252 5.16 3.30 -23.88
C LEU A 252 4.94 2.25 -24.97
N GLU A 253 3.77 1.61 -25.05
CA GLU A 253 3.43 0.68 -26.15
C GLU A 253 3.60 1.35 -27.51
N GLY A 254 3.01 2.55 -27.69
CA GLY A 254 3.10 3.29 -28.95
C GLY A 254 4.52 3.76 -29.26
N GLU A 255 5.21 4.34 -28.28
CA GLU A 255 6.58 4.86 -28.46
C GLU A 255 7.58 3.75 -28.77
N LEU A 256 7.57 2.66 -28.00
CA LEU A 256 8.50 1.54 -28.20
C LEU A 256 8.26 0.86 -29.54
N GLN A 257 7.01 0.60 -29.92
CA GLN A 257 6.71 -0.01 -31.22
C GLN A 257 7.16 0.87 -32.38
N THR A 258 6.93 2.19 -32.30
CA THR A 258 7.30 3.14 -33.35
C THR A 258 8.82 3.26 -33.50
N ARG A 259 9.55 3.35 -32.37
CA ARG A 259 11.00 3.60 -32.37
C ARG A 259 11.83 2.35 -32.62
N THR A 260 11.37 1.18 -32.15
CA THR A 260 12.16 -0.07 -32.22
C THR A 260 11.71 -1.01 -33.33
N GLY A 261 10.48 -0.85 -33.84
CA GLY A 261 9.86 -1.78 -34.79
C GLY A 261 9.46 -3.12 -34.18
N ILE A 262 9.61 -3.32 -32.87
CA ILE A 262 9.20 -4.52 -32.16
C ILE A 262 7.71 -4.40 -31.83
N GLU A 263 6.91 -5.42 -32.19
CA GLU A 263 5.51 -5.47 -31.76
C GLU A 263 5.45 -5.41 -30.24
N THR A 264 4.78 -4.39 -29.71
CA THR A 264 4.74 -4.11 -28.27
C THR A 264 3.32 -4.26 -27.74
N ARG A 265 3.20 -4.81 -26.53
CA ARG A 265 1.90 -4.96 -25.82
C ARG A 265 2.03 -4.50 -24.38
N ALA A 266 1.19 -3.55 -24.00
CA ALA A 266 1.05 -3.11 -22.62
C ALA A 266 -0.11 -3.81 -21.92
N THR A 267 0.08 -4.09 -20.63
CA THR A 267 -0.96 -4.58 -19.74
C THR A 267 -0.96 -3.74 -18.47
N VAL A 268 -2.11 -3.15 -18.17
CA VAL A 268 -2.34 -2.43 -16.91
C VAL A 268 -2.95 -3.40 -15.91
N LEU A 269 -2.17 -3.80 -14.90
CA LEU A 269 -2.63 -4.75 -13.88
C LEU A 269 -3.73 -4.10 -13.01
N GLY A 270 -3.51 -2.83 -12.63
CA GLY A 270 -4.45 -2.07 -11.83
C GLY A 270 -4.80 -2.75 -10.50
N HIS A 271 -6.09 -2.76 -10.16
CA HIS A 271 -6.58 -3.09 -8.82
C HIS A 271 -6.45 -4.56 -8.42
N ILE A 272 -6.07 -5.47 -9.33
CA ILE A 272 -5.80 -6.87 -8.95
C ILE A 272 -4.72 -6.96 -7.87
N GLN A 273 -3.78 -6.01 -7.85
CA GLN A 273 -2.68 -5.91 -6.87
C GLN A 273 -3.16 -5.57 -5.45
N ARG A 274 -4.40 -5.10 -5.26
CA ARG A 274 -4.99 -4.81 -3.94
C ARG A 274 -5.80 -5.98 -3.39
N GLY A 275 -6.22 -6.90 -4.25
CA GLY A 275 -7.07 -8.03 -3.91
C GLY A 275 -6.28 -9.30 -3.61
N GLY A 276 -7.02 -10.37 -3.31
CA GLY A 276 -6.45 -11.70 -3.09
C GLY A 276 -6.13 -12.02 -1.64
N GLU A 277 -5.74 -13.27 -1.40
CA GLU A 277 -5.29 -13.69 -0.09
C GLU A 277 -3.90 -13.11 0.20
N PRO A 278 -3.62 -12.62 1.43
CA PRO A 278 -2.28 -12.18 1.79
C PRO A 278 -1.29 -13.34 1.75
N THR A 279 -0.03 -13.05 1.42
CA THR A 279 1.09 -13.99 1.49
C THR A 279 1.39 -14.41 2.94
N ALA A 280 2.22 -15.43 3.11
CA ALA A 280 2.67 -15.83 4.44
C ALA A 280 3.40 -14.70 5.18
N PHE A 281 4.24 -13.94 4.48
CA PHE A 281 4.95 -12.79 5.05
C PHE A 281 3.98 -11.73 5.57
N ASP A 282 3.03 -11.29 4.73
CA ASP A 282 2.05 -10.28 5.12
C ASP A 282 1.14 -10.77 6.26
N ARG A 283 0.75 -12.05 6.29
CA ARG A 283 -0.03 -12.62 7.40
C ARG A 283 0.72 -12.55 8.71
N VAL A 284 2.02 -12.88 8.71
CA VAL A 284 2.87 -12.84 9.91
C VAL A 284 3.08 -11.39 10.34
N LEU A 285 3.51 -10.51 9.43
CA LEU A 285 3.74 -9.10 9.72
C LEU A 285 2.48 -8.43 10.27
N ALA A 286 1.34 -8.57 9.58
CA ALA A 286 0.06 -8.00 10.01
C ALA A 286 -0.37 -8.52 11.40
N THR A 287 -0.20 -9.82 11.67
CA THR A 287 -0.51 -10.38 12.99
C THR A 287 0.36 -9.76 14.08
N ARG A 288 1.67 -9.64 13.85
CA ARG A 288 2.62 -9.02 14.80
C ARG A 288 2.30 -7.55 15.04
N LEU A 289 1.97 -6.80 14.00
CA LEU A 289 1.55 -5.40 14.10
C LEU A 289 0.25 -5.26 14.90
N GLY A 290 -0.74 -6.13 14.66
CA GLY A 290 -1.99 -6.14 15.42
C GLY A 290 -1.78 -6.39 16.92
N LEU A 291 -0.93 -7.36 17.27
CA LEU A 291 -0.53 -7.64 18.66
C LEU A 291 0.15 -6.42 19.29
N ALA A 292 1.16 -5.87 18.61
CA ALA A 292 1.91 -4.72 19.10
C ALA A 292 1.05 -3.46 19.25
N ALA A 293 0.05 -3.25 18.39
CA ALA A 293 -0.85 -2.10 18.48
C ALA A 293 -1.64 -2.12 19.79
N VAL A 294 -2.10 -3.30 20.22
CA VAL A 294 -2.81 -3.45 21.48
C VAL A 294 -1.88 -3.35 22.68
N GLU A 295 -0.68 -3.92 22.62
CA GLU A 295 0.33 -3.71 23.67
C GLU A 295 0.68 -2.22 23.83
N SER A 296 0.70 -1.47 22.73
CA SER A 296 0.94 -0.03 22.74
C SER A 296 -0.21 0.73 23.40
N ALA A 297 -1.46 0.38 23.07
CA ALA A 297 -2.65 0.93 23.71
C ALA A 297 -2.68 0.59 25.22
N ALA A 298 -2.33 -0.64 25.60
CA ALA A 298 -2.26 -1.07 27.00
C ALA A 298 -1.20 -0.33 27.81
N ALA A 299 -0.05 -0.06 27.19
CA ALA A 299 1.02 0.74 27.77
C ALA A 299 0.78 2.27 27.70
N GLY A 300 -0.37 2.72 27.18
CA GLY A 300 -0.69 4.14 27.05
C GLY A 300 0.17 4.90 26.03
N ARG A 301 0.79 4.20 25.07
CA ARG A 301 1.62 4.76 23.99
C ARG A 301 0.76 5.34 22.86
N TRP A 302 -0.15 6.24 23.22
CA TRP A 302 -1.01 6.96 22.27
C TRP A 302 -0.20 7.94 21.43
N GLY A 303 -0.69 8.28 20.24
CA GLY A 303 0.05 9.15 19.31
C GLY A 303 1.16 8.45 18.55
N THR A 304 1.32 7.13 18.74
CA THR A 304 2.35 6.34 18.07
C THR A 304 1.79 5.43 16.97
N MET A 305 2.66 5.02 16.06
CA MET A 305 2.42 3.97 15.08
C MET A 305 3.30 2.77 15.39
N VAL A 306 2.76 1.56 15.27
CA VAL A 306 3.61 0.34 15.26
C VAL A 306 4.32 0.19 13.94
N SER A 307 5.59 -0.16 13.97
CA SER A 307 6.46 -0.16 12.79
C SER A 307 7.41 -1.36 12.78
N LEU A 308 7.74 -1.85 11.58
CA LEU A 308 8.78 -2.86 11.39
C LEU A 308 10.14 -2.20 11.20
N ARG A 309 11.13 -2.59 12.00
CA ARG A 309 12.55 -2.23 11.86
C ARG A 309 13.41 -3.49 11.91
N GLY A 310 13.97 -3.87 10.76
CA GLY A 310 14.61 -5.17 10.59
C GLY A 310 13.62 -6.29 10.92
N THR A 311 13.88 -7.00 12.01
CA THR A 311 12.99 -8.06 12.51
C THR A 311 12.07 -7.61 13.64
N ASP A 312 12.27 -6.42 14.20
CA ASP A 312 11.61 -5.97 15.43
C ASP A 312 10.37 -5.11 15.13
N ILE A 313 9.38 -5.19 16.01
CA ILE A 313 8.24 -4.28 16.00
C ILE A 313 8.47 -3.21 17.05
N VAL A 314 8.54 -1.95 16.62
CA VAL A 314 8.81 -0.79 17.48
C VAL A 314 7.65 0.20 17.41
N ASN A 315 7.62 1.15 18.35
CA ASN A 315 6.75 2.30 18.29
C ASN A 315 7.51 3.50 17.75
N VAL A 316 6.92 4.21 16.80
CA VAL A 316 7.43 5.50 16.28
C VAL A 316 6.34 6.56 16.44
N ASP A 317 6.72 7.83 16.52
CA ASP A 317 5.75 8.92 16.54
C ASP A 317 4.94 8.94 15.23
N LEU A 318 3.63 9.22 15.29
CA LEU A 318 2.82 9.32 14.09
C LEU A 318 3.34 10.40 13.12
N GLY A 319 3.95 11.47 13.64
CA GLY A 319 4.60 12.52 12.85
C GLY A 319 5.82 12.02 12.06
N GLU A 320 6.64 11.13 12.63
CA GLU A 320 7.80 10.54 11.93
C GLU A 320 7.37 9.71 10.71
N ALA A 321 6.22 9.03 10.79
CA ALA A 321 5.70 8.21 9.70
C ALA A 321 5.11 9.02 8.53
N LEU A 322 4.84 10.31 8.74
CA LEU A 322 4.06 11.17 7.84
C LEU A 322 4.84 12.33 7.22
N GLY A 323 6.13 12.48 7.54
CA GLY A 323 6.94 13.63 7.12
C GLY A 323 7.27 13.62 5.63
N GLU A 324 7.93 12.56 5.17
CA GLU A 324 8.35 12.38 3.78
C GLU A 324 7.91 11.01 3.28
N LEU A 325 7.53 10.93 2.00
CA LEU A 325 7.21 9.64 1.38
C LEU A 325 8.48 8.79 1.33
N LYS A 326 8.34 7.52 1.73
CA LYS A 326 9.42 6.55 1.57
C LYS A 326 9.49 6.15 0.10
N VAL A 327 10.44 6.72 -0.62
CA VAL A 327 10.68 6.44 -2.04
C VAL A 327 11.87 5.50 -2.22
N VAL A 328 12.02 4.93 -3.42
CA VAL A 328 13.18 4.08 -3.75
C VAL A 328 14.47 4.90 -3.69
N PRO A 329 15.46 4.54 -2.85
CA PRO A 329 16.75 5.21 -2.84
C PRO A 329 17.53 4.97 -4.13
N GLU A 330 18.28 5.97 -4.60
CA GLU A 330 19.09 5.89 -5.82
C GLU A 330 19.99 4.64 -5.86
N ALA A 331 20.70 4.35 -4.76
CA ALA A 331 21.56 3.17 -4.68
C ALA A 331 20.81 1.84 -4.93
N ARG A 332 19.54 1.75 -4.54
CA ARG A 332 18.69 0.56 -4.78
C ARG A 332 18.27 0.46 -6.24
N TYR A 333 18.09 1.59 -6.90
CA TYR A 333 17.83 1.63 -8.34
C TYR A 333 19.08 1.26 -9.13
N GLU A 334 20.25 1.82 -8.78
CA GLU A 334 21.54 1.48 -9.39
C GLU A 334 21.86 -0.01 -9.28
N GLU A 335 21.62 -0.63 -8.12
CA GLU A 335 21.73 -2.09 -7.93
C GLU A 335 20.90 -2.87 -8.95
N ALA A 336 19.66 -2.45 -9.19
CA ALA A 336 18.78 -3.10 -10.16
C ALA A 336 19.17 -2.79 -11.61
N ALA A 337 19.67 -1.58 -11.88
CA ALA A 337 20.00 -1.11 -13.23
C ALA A 337 21.15 -1.88 -13.89
N VAL A 338 22.00 -2.54 -13.10
CA VAL A 338 23.02 -3.48 -13.61
C VAL A 338 22.39 -4.65 -14.39
N LEU A 339 21.12 -4.98 -14.11
CA LEU A 339 20.38 -6.05 -14.78
C LEU A 339 19.63 -5.57 -16.03
N PHE A 340 19.68 -4.27 -16.35
CA PHE A 340 18.92 -3.71 -17.48
C PHE A 340 19.64 -3.92 -18.81
N GLY A 341 18.82 -3.89 -19.87
CA GLY A 341 19.24 -4.26 -21.21
C GLY A 341 19.22 -5.74 -21.39
#